data_AF-A0A0F4YGU0-F1
#
_entry.id   AF-A0A0F4YGU0-F1
#
_cell.length_a   1.000
_cell.length_b   1.000
_cell.length_c   1.000
_cell.angle_alpha   90.00
_cell.angle_beta   90.00
_cell.angle_gamma   90.00
#
_symmetry.space_group_name_H-M   'P 1'
#
loop_
_entity.id
_entity.type
_entity.pdbx_description
1 polymer ?
#
loop_
_entity_poly.entity_id
_entity_poly.type
_entity_poly.pdbx_seq_one_letter_code
_entity_poly.pdbx_strand_id
1 'polypeptide(L)'
;EISPCSGRICLIPSQVGNAAEMTPQQWESDIQQAKDAHIDGFALNIAAKDPNTDGILQNAYAAAEAVGDFKLFLSFDYEAEGPWPMDSVIAKINTYKNSTAQFRFQNKPLVSTFEGTGNVDDWPKIIEATGISFIPCWTSLGPSGLVSALKIVDGFFSWDAWPVGAEDITTSSDEAWIAALSGKPYMMPVSPWFYTNLPQWNKNWLWRGDDLWHD
;
A
#
# COMPACT_ATOMS: atom_id res chain seq x y z
N GLU A 1 10.75 -13.04 23.41
CA GLU A 1 9.75 -11.95 23.41
C GLU A 1 9.45 -11.59 21.96
N ILE A 2 8.23 -11.86 21.50
CA ILE A 2 7.77 -11.45 20.18
C ILE A 2 7.26 -10.03 20.37
N SER A 3 8.00 -9.03 19.88
CA SER A 3 7.56 -7.64 19.89
C SER A 3 6.29 -7.54 19.04
N PRO A 4 5.15 -7.06 19.56
CA PRO A 4 3.95 -6.90 18.77
C PRO A 4 4.21 -5.80 17.74
N CYS A 5 4.25 -6.16 16.46
CA CYS A 5 4.10 -5.18 15.38
C CYS A 5 2.65 -4.69 15.39
N SER A 6 2.28 -3.87 16.37
CA SER A 6 0.99 -3.21 16.45
C SER A 6 1.07 -1.92 15.64
N GLY A 7 0.93 -2.03 14.32
CA GLY A 7 0.71 -0.88 13.44
C GLY A 7 -0.57 -1.11 12.64
N ARG A 8 -1.54 -0.21 12.77
CA ARG A 8 -2.75 -0.17 11.92
C ARG A 8 -2.49 0.81 10.79
N ILE A 9 -2.21 0.25 9.61
CA ILE A 9 -1.92 1.03 8.41
C ILE A 9 -3.18 1.11 7.58
N CYS A 10 -3.57 2.31 7.19
CA CYS A 10 -4.60 2.51 6.19
C CYS A 10 -3.94 2.63 4.81
N LEU A 11 -4.28 1.72 3.89
CA LEU A 11 -3.99 1.96 2.48
C LEU A 11 -4.94 3.07 2.02
N ILE A 12 -4.44 4.18 1.48
CA ILE A 12 -5.31 5.13 0.80
C ILE A 12 -5.61 4.52 -0.59
N PRO A 13 -6.82 3.96 -0.83
CA PRO A 13 -7.09 3.17 -2.03
C PRO A 13 -7.38 4.06 -3.25
N SER A 14 -7.59 5.36 -3.04
CA SER A 14 -7.65 6.33 -4.11
C SER A 14 -6.23 6.78 -4.43
N GLN A 15 -5.83 6.66 -5.70
CA GLN A 15 -4.58 7.23 -6.19
C GLN A 15 -4.30 8.57 -5.54
N VAL A 16 -3.09 8.75 -5.07
CA VAL A 16 -2.64 10.01 -4.47
C VAL A 16 -2.93 11.18 -5.42
N GLY A 17 -2.97 10.98 -6.75
CA GLY A 17 -3.40 11.97 -7.74
C GLY A 17 -4.75 12.66 -7.49
N ASN A 18 -5.69 12.03 -6.79
CA ASN A 18 -6.96 12.69 -6.41
C ASN A 18 -6.77 13.77 -5.33
N ALA A 19 -5.61 13.79 -4.67
CA ALA A 19 -5.21 14.79 -3.69
C ALA A 19 -4.39 15.94 -4.31
N ALA A 20 -4.37 16.09 -5.63
CA ALA A 20 -3.59 17.13 -6.32
C ALA A 20 -3.89 18.56 -5.83
N GLU A 21 -5.14 18.81 -5.41
CA GLU A 21 -5.58 20.10 -4.89
C GLU A 21 -5.55 20.19 -3.35
N MET A 22 -5.13 19.13 -2.65
CA MET A 22 -5.07 19.15 -1.19
C MET A 22 -3.94 20.07 -0.70
N THR A 23 -4.32 21.03 0.12
CA THR A 23 -3.41 21.91 0.85
C THR A 23 -2.71 21.16 1.99
N PRO A 24 -1.55 21.66 2.47
CA PRO A 24 -0.89 21.11 3.65
C PRO A 24 -1.81 21.01 4.87
N GLN A 25 -2.67 22.00 5.10
CA GLN A 25 -3.61 22.00 6.24
C GLN A 25 -4.67 20.91 6.13
N GLN A 26 -5.12 20.58 4.92
CA GLN A 26 -6.03 19.45 4.69
C GLN A 26 -5.33 18.12 4.96
N TRP A 27 -4.07 17.96 4.53
CA TRP A 27 -3.26 16.80 4.88
C TRP A 27 -3.07 16.64 6.39
N GLU A 28 -2.74 17.72 7.11
CA GLU A 28 -2.64 17.70 8.58
C GLU A 28 -3.96 17.30 9.25
N SER A 29 -5.09 17.84 8.76
CA SER A 29 -6.43 17.50 9.26
C SER A 29 -6.79 16.03 9.04
N ASP A 30 -6.48 15.46 7.86
CA ASP A 30 -6.77 14.07 7.55
C ASP A 30 -5.87 13.12 8.36
N ILE A 31 -4.60 13.49 8.55
CA ILE A 31 -3.69 12.76 9.44
C ILE A 31 -4.20 12.77 10.88
N GLN A 32 -4.70 13.90 11.38
CA GLN A 32 -5.25 13.97 12.74
C GLN A 32 -6.51 13.09 12.89
N GLN A 33 -7.42 13.13 11.91
CA GLN A 33 -8.61 12.27 11.91
C GLN A 33 -8.24 10.77 11.87
N ALA A 34 -7.21 10.41 11.10
CA ALA A 34 -6.70 9.04 11.07
C ALA A 34 -6.15 8.61 12.44
N LYS A 35 -5.37 9.48 13.11
CA LYS A 35 -4.88 9.21 14.47
C LYS A 35 -6.04 9.04 15.47
N ASP A 36 -7.06 9.89 15.38
CA ASP A 36 -8.26 9.80 16.23
C ASP A 36 -9.04 8.49 15.99
N ALA A 37 -8.96 7.93 14.77
CA ALA A 37 -9.48 6.62 14.40
C ALA A 37 -8.51 5.45 14.70
N HIS A 38 -7.39 5.70 15.39
CA HIS A 38 -6.35 4.72 15.71
C HIS A 38 -5.64 4.12 14.48
N ILE A 39 -5.48 4.91 13.42
CA ILE A 39 -4.62 4.60 12.27
C ILE A 39 -3.25 5.25 12.52
N ASP A 40 -2.19 4.47 12.36
CA ASP A 40 -0.80 4.89 12.64
C ASP A 40 -0.08 5.43 11.40
N GLY A 41 -0.64 5.21 10.21
CA GLY A 41 -0.02 5.65 8.98
C GLY A 41 -0.79 5.36 7.70
N PHE A 42 -0.31 5.96 6.61
CA PHE A 42 -0.83 5.78 5.26
C PHE A 42 0.16 5.09 4.32
N ALA A 43 -0.35 4.18 3.49
CA ALA A 43 0.33 3.80 2.26
C ALA A 43 -0.10 4.72 1.12
N LEU A 44 0.87 5.34 0.47
CA LEU A 44 0.65 6.31 -0.61
C LEU A 44 0.71 5.60 -1.95
N ASN A 45 -0.45 5.29 -2.54
CA ASN A 45 -0.57 4.70 -3.87
C ASN A 45 -0.23 5.73 -4.96
N ILE A 46 0.85 5.50 -5.72
CA ILE A 46 1.40 6.46 -6.68
C ILE A 46 1.53 5.87 -8.09
N ALA A 47 1.25 6.69 -9.10
CA ALA A 47 1.29 6.32 -10.51
C ALA A 47 2.54 6.88 -11.22
N ALA A 48 3.11 6.13 -12.16
CA ALA A 48 4.38 6.50 -12.80
C ALA A 48 4.30 7.78 -13.64
N LYS A 49 3.14 8.07 -14.21
CA LYS A 49 2.93 9.17 -15.16
C LYS A 49 2.02 10.29 -14.65
N ASP A 50 1.53 10.20 -13.41
CA ASP A 50 0.75 11.28 -12.81
C ASP A 50 1.67 12.47 -12.48
N PRO A 51 1.48 13.63 -13.14
CA PRO A 51 2.33 14.81 -12.96
C PRO A 51 2.23 15.41 -11.55
N ASN A 52 1.20 15.07 -10.78
CA ASN A 52 0.98 15.62 -9.45
C ASN A 52 1.69 14.82 -8.35
N THR A 53 2.14 13.58 -8.64
CA THR A 53 2.72 12.66 -7.65
C THR A 53 3.76 13.34 -6.75
N ASP A 54 4.71 14.06 -7.33
CA ASP A 54 5.80 14.66 -6.54
C ASP A 54 5.32 15.78 -5.62
N GLY A 55 4.43 16.65 -6.08
CA GLY A 55 3.87 17.72 -5.27
C GLY A 55 3.03 17.18 -4.11
N ILE A 56 2.27 16.12 -4.35
CA ILE A 56 1.42 15.52 -3.33
C ILE A 56 2.25 14.76 -2.29
N LEU A 57 3.26 14.00 -2.72
CA LEU A 57 4.18 13.33 -1.78
C LEU A 57 4.91 14.36 -0.90
N GLN A 58 5.37 15.48 -1.46
CA GLN A 58 6.01 16.54 -0.67
C GLN A 58 5.05 17.09 0.40
N ASN A 59 3.80 17.40 0.03
CA ASN A 59 2.80 17.91 0.97
C ASN A 59 2.45 16.87 2.05
N ALA A 60 2.25 15.61 1.67
CA ALA A 60 1.88 14.53 2.59
C ALA A 60 3.00 14.27 3.62
N TYR A 61 4.25 14.14 3.17
CA TYR A 61 5.39 13.94 4.08
C TYR A 61 5.61 15.15 4.98
N ALA A 62 5.55 16.37 4.46
CA ALA A 62 5.69 17.58 5.28
C ALA A 62 4.61 17.66 6.37
N ALA A 63 3.35 17.35 6.03
CA ALA A 63 2.25 17.32 6.99
C ALA A 63 2.43 16.23 8.05
N ALA A 64 2.83 15.02 7.67
CA ALA A 64 3.08 13.94 8.62
C ALA A 64 4.27 14.23 9.57
N GLU A 65 5.31 14.89 9.07
CA GLU A 65 6.42 15.37 9.90
C GLU A 65 5.98 16.48 10.86
N ALA A 66 5.12 17.40 10.41
CA ALA A 66 4.59 18.49 11.22
C ALA A 66 3.66 18.02 12.34
N VAL A 67 2.74 17.08 12.03
CA VAL A 67 1.82 16.50 13.02
C VAL A 67 2.56 15.59 14.01
N GLY A 68 3.55 14.83 13.53
CA GLY A 68 4.29 13.86 14.33
C GLY A 68 3.48 12.61 14.67
N ASP A 69 4.18 11.56 15.09
CA ASP A 69 3.60 10.25 15.46
C ASP A 69 2.64 9.66 14.41
N PHE A 70 2.89 9.96 13.13
CA PHE A 70 2.18 9.38 12.00
C PHE A 70 3.18 9.00 10.91
N LYS A 71 2.93 7.89 10.23
CA LYS A 71 3.90 7.32 9.28
C LYS A 71 3.35 7.17 7.88
N LEU A 72 4.22 7.27 6.89
CA LEU A 72 3.91 7.13 5.47
C LEU A 72 4.86 6.12 4.83
N PHE A 73 4.40 5.42 3.80
CA PHE A 73 5.31 4.70 2.89
C PHE A 73 4.77 4.70 1.48
N LEU A 74 5.68 4.52 0.53
CA LEU A 74 5.36 4.50 -0.89
C LEU A 74 4.78 3.15 -1.30
N SER A 75 3.66 3.18 -2.02
CA SER A 75 3.07 2.04 -2.73
C SER A 75 3.09 2.33 -4.22
N PHE A 76 4.04 1.75 -4.94
CA PHE A 76 4.18 1.96 -6.39
C PHE A 76 3.10 1.18 -7.12
N ASP A 77 2.15 1.89 -7.74
CA ASP A 77 1.12 1.28 -8.55
C ASP A 77 1.64 1.10 -9.98
N TYR A 78 1.82 -0.16 -10.38
CA TYR A 78 2.34 -0.53 -11.70
C TYR A 78 1.26 -0.65 -12.77
N GLU A 79 -0.01 -0.68 -12.37
CA GLU A 79 -1.16 -0.73 -13.27
C GLU A 79 -1.78 0.66 -13.49
N ALA A 80 -1.45 1.61 -12.63
CA ALA A 80 -1.80 3.01 -12.74
C ALA A 80 -0.93 3.74 -13.77
N GLU A 81 -1.53 4.05 -14.92
CA GLU A 81 -0.91 4.82 -16.01
C GLU A 81 0.38 4.18 -16.61
N GLY A 82 0.63 2.91 -16.30
CA GLY A 82 1.71 2.08 -16.83
C GLY A 82 2.83 1.79 -15.81
N PRO A 83 3.78 0.91 -16.20
CA PRO A 83 4.79 0.40 -15.28
C PRO A 83 5.81 1.48 -14.89
N TRP A 84 6.42 1.31 -13.72
CA TRP A 84 7.48 2.17 -13.23
C TRP A 84 8.86 1.76 -13.78
N PRO A 85 9.66 2.70 -14.34
CA PRO A 85 11.07 2.45 -14.59
C PRO A 85 11.85 2.25 -13.28
N MET A 86 12.71 1.22 -13.22
CA MET A 86 13.50 0.87 -12.03
C MET A 86 14.26 2.07 -11.42
N ASP A 87 14.93 2.88 -12.25
CA ASP A 87 15.69 4.05 -11.78
C ASP A 87 14.79 5.11 -11.14
N SER A 88 13.55 5.25 -11.63
CA SER A 88 12.55 6.17 -11.06
C SER A 88 12.08 5.69 -9.69
N VAL A 89 11.90 4.38 -9.51
CA VAL A 89 11.58 3.78 -8.21
C VAL A 89 12.71 4.04 -7.21
N ILE A 90 13.97 3.74 -7.58
CA ILE A 90 15.15 3.96 -6.73
C ILE A 90 15.28 5.43 -6.32
N ALA A 91 15.14 6.36 -7.27
CA ALA A 91 15.22 7.79 -7.00
C ALA A 91 14.16 8.22 -5.98
N LYS A 92 12.89 7.82 -6.20
CA LYS A 92 11.78 8.23 -5.34
C LYS A 92 11.88 7.63 -3.93
N ILE A 93 12.31 6.37 -3.81
CA ILE A 93 12.61 5.78 -2.49
C ILE A 93 13.70 6.58 -1.78
N ASN A 94 14.80 6.90 -2.45
CA ASN A 94 15.92 7.63 -1.85
C ASN A 94 15.54 9.04 -1.37
N THR A 95 14.55 9.69 -2.00
CA THR A 95 14.00 10.96 -1.55
C THR A 95 13.36 10.87 -0.16
N TYR A 96 12.57 9.83 0.10
CA TYR A 96 11.73 9.76 1.31
C TYR A 96 12.27 8.83 2.40
N LYS A 97 13.18 7.89 2.08
CA LYS A 97 13.61 6.83 3.00
C LYS A 97 14.21 7.29 4.33
N ASN A 98 14.68 8.54 4.41
CA ASN A 98 15.27 9.15 5.60
C ASN A 98 14.35 10.15 6.32
N SER A 99 13.14 10.37 5.81
CA SER A 99 12.13 11.20 6.49
C SER A 99 11.80 10.63 7.87
N THR A 100 11.50 11.50 8.83
CA THR A 100 11.04 11.08 10.17
C THR A 100 9.62 10.50 10.11
N ALA A 101 8.84 10.84 9.08
CA ALA A 101 7.54 10.28 8.80
C ALA A 101 7.60 8.95 8.01
N GLN A 102 8.76 8.51 7.52
CA GLN A 102 8.86 7.23 6.81
C GLN A 102 8.58 6.05 7.75
N PHE A 103 7.60 5.21 7.39
CA PHE A 103 7.32 3.95 8.10
C PHE A 103 8.51 3.00 7.95
N ARG A 104 8.90 2.37 9.06
CA ARG A 104 9.99 1.39 9.09
C ARG A 104 9.49 0.04 9.57
N PHE A 105 9.80 -1.00 8.81
CA PHE A 105 9.60 -2.39 9.19
C PHE A 105 10.97 -3.04 9.41
N GLN A 106 11.16 -3.74 10.53
CA GLN A 106 12.46 -4.34 10.90
C GLN A 106 13.64 -3.35 10.76
N ASN A 107 13.43 -2.11 11.22
CA ASN A 107 14.36 -0.97 11.13
C ASN A 107 14.70 -0.46 9.72
N LYS A 108 14.12 -1.03 8.67
CA LYS A 108 14.30 -0.58 7.28
C LYS A 108 13.09 0.21 6.79
N PRO A 109 13.26 1.21 5.91
CA PRO A 109 12.16 1.91 5.26
C PRO A 109 11.24 0.90 4.55
N LEU A 110 9.95 0.90 4.87
CA LEU A 110 8.99 0.04 4.19
C LEU A 110 8.63 0.64 2.83
N VAL A 111 8.53 -0.21 1.80
CA VAL A 111 8.01 0.11 0.47
C VAL A 111 7.11 -1.03 0.01
N SER A 112 6.11 -0.68 -0.79
CA SER A 112 5.09 -1.59 -1.29
C SER A 112 4.82 -1.36 -2.78
N THR A 113 4.00 -2.23 -3.37
CA THR A 113 3.43 -2.07 -4.72
C THR A 113 1.95 -2.38 -4.73
N PHE A 114 1.26 -1.84 -5.73
CA PHE A 114 0.06 -2.46 -6.26
C PHE A 114 0.41 -3.11 -7.60
N GLU A 115 0.28 -4.43 -7.65
CA GLU A 115 0.63 -5.27 -8.80
C GLU A 115 2.07 -5.02 -9.28
N GLY A 116 2.36 -5.17 -10.58
CA GLY A 116 3.71 -5.11 -11.13
C GLY A 116 4.41 -6.46 -11.25
N THR A 117 3.64 -7.53 -11.43
CA THR A 117 4.18 -8.90 -11.56
C THR A 117 5.12 -9.09 -12.75
N GLY A 118 4.95 -8.27 -13.80
CA GLY A 118 5.89 -8.19 -14.93
C GLY A 118 7.25 -7.54 -14.61
N ASN A 119 7.41 -6.97 -13.41
CA ASN A 119 8.60 -6.24 -12.95
C ASN A 119 9.24 -6.87 -11.70
N VAL A 120 8.87 -8.09 -11.33
CA VAL A 120 9.40 -8.79 -10.14
C VAL A 120 10.93 -8.85 -10.16
N ASP A 121 11.54 -9.05 -11.34
CA ASP A 121 12.99 -9.18 -11.51
C ASP A 121 13.78 -7.88 -11.27
N ASP A 122 13.11 -6.72 -11.22
CA ASP A 122 13.75 -5.44 -10.90
C ASP A 122 14.01 -5.30 -9.39
N TRP A 123 13.15 -5.88 -8.55
CA TRP A 123 13.12 -5.67 -7.11
C TRP A 123 14.39 -6.07 -6.35
N PRO A 124 15.09 -7.17 -6.67
CA PRO A 124 16.37 -7.47 -6.04
C PRO A 124 17.38 -6.32 -6.14
N LYS A 125 17.46 -5.67 -7.31
CA LYS A 125 18.38 -4.53 -7.53
C LYS A 125 17.89 -3.26 -6.81
N ILE A 126 16.57 -3.02 -6.81
CA ILE A 126 15.98 -1.89 -6.09
C ILE A 126 16.26 -2.02 -4.59
N ILE A 127 16.04 -3.20 -4.02
CA ILE A 127 16.29 -3.48 -2.59
C ILE A 127 17.76 -3.29 -2.26
N GLU A 128 18.67 -3.83 -3.07
CA GLU A 128 20.12 -3.66 -2.90
C GLU A 128 20.53 -2.18 -2.92
N ALA A 129 20.01 -1.40 -3.88
CA ALA A 129 20.36 0.01 -4.05
C ALA A 129 19.80 0.92 -2.96
N THR A 130 18.70 0.55 -2.31
CA THR A 130 17.94 1.45 -1.42
C THR A 130 17.99 1.05 0.05
N GLY A 131 18.15 -0.24 0.36
CA GLY A 131 18.19 -0.77 1.72
C GLY A 131 16.81 -0.86 2.40
N ILE A 132 15.74 -0.98 1.63
CA ILE A 132 14.36 -1.05 2.12
C ILE A 132 13.99 -2.42 2.70
N SER A 133 12.86 -2.46 3.40
CA SER A 133 12.05 -3.66 3.54
C SER A 133 10.88 -3.62 2.57
N PHE A 134 10.57 -4.77 1.97
CA PHE A 134 9.65 -4.83 0.84
C PHE A 134 8.47 -5.78 1.08
N ILE A 135 7.25 -5.23 1.07
CA ILE A 135 5.99 -5.98 1.23
C ILE A 135 5.07 -5.58 0.07
N PRO A 136 5.07 -6.30 -1.07
CA PRO A 136 4.24 -5.98 -2.22
C PRO A 136 2.83 -6.55 -2.11
N CYS A 137 1.95 -6.05 -2.98
CA CYS A 137 0.75 -6.75 -3.42
C CYS A 137 0.96 -7.21 -4.86
N TRP A 138 1.00 -8.53 -5.02
CA TRP A 138 1.00 -9.24 -6.31
C TRP A 138 -0.12 -10.27 -6.31
N THR A 139 -1.32 -9.82 -5.95
CA THR A 139 -2.50 -10.68 -5.77
C THR A 139 -2.77 -11.50 -7.04
N SER A 140 -2.53 -10.91 -8.23
CA SER A 140 -2.66 -11.58 -9.53
C SER A 140 -1.78 -12.83 -9.72
N LEU A 141 -0.69 -13.01 -8.96
CA LEU A 141 0.11 -14.24 -9.01
C LEU A 141 -0.59 -15.44 -8.35
N GLY A 142 -1.54 -15.17 -7.44
CA GLY A 142 -2.06 -16.15 -6.50
C GLY A 142 -1.00 -16.70 -5.52
N PRO A 143 -1.44 -17.45 -4.48
CA PRO A 143 -0.54 -17.99 -3.46
C PRO A 143 0.57 -18.89 -4.03
N SER A 144 0.27 -19.68 -5.07
CA SER A 144 1.25 -20.55 -5.72
C SER A 144 2.33 -19.77 -6.49
N GLY A 145 1.97 -18.66 -7.13
CA GLY A 145 2.92 -17.83 -7.88
C GLY A 145 3.90 -17.10 -6.97
N LEU A 146 3.43 -16.65 -5.80
CA LEU A 146 4.25 -15.96 -4.79
C LEU A 146 5.44 -16.81 -4.30
N VAL A 147 5.32 -18.15 -4.30
CA VAL A 147 6.38 -19.07 -3.87
C VAL A 147 7.70 -18.80 -4.60
N SER A 148 7.64 -18.44 -5.88
CA SER A 148 8.83 -18.14 -6.69
C SER A 148 9.52 -16.83 -6.29
N ALA A 149 8.78 -15.89 -5.68
CA ALA A 149 9.26 -14.57 -5.29
C ALA A 149 9.53 -14.43 -3.77
N LEU A 150 9.37 -15.49 -2.97
CA LEU A 150 9.59 -15.45 -1.50
C LEU A 150 10.99 -15.00 -1.10
N LYS A 151 11.99 -15.19 -1.97
CA LYS A 151 13.37 -14.73 -1.72
C LYS A 151 13.54 -13.22 -1.89
N ILE A 152 12.61 -12.57 -2.58
CA ILE A 152 12.64 -11.15 -2.91
C ILE A 152 11.92 -10.33 -1.84
N VAL A 153 10.81 -10.85 -1.30
CA VAL A 153 9.91 -10.10 -0.41
C VAL A 153 10.20 -10.37 1.07
N ASP A 154 9.99 -9.38 1.93
CA ASP A 154 10.04 -9.51 3.39
C ASP A 154 8.70 -9.92 4.00
N GLY A 155 7.61 -9.75 3.25
CA GLY A 155 6.24 -10.12 3.61
C GLY A 155 5.32 -9.94 2.41
N PHE A 156 4.02 -10.06 2.59
CA PHE A 156 3.04 -9.82 1.52
C PHE A 156 1.73 -9.26 2.06
N PHE A 157 0.97 -8.58 1.21
CA PHE A 157 -0.43 -8.24 1.46
C PHE A 157 -1.25 -8.54 0.21
N SER A 158 -2.52 -8.93 0.38
CA SER A 158 -3.45 -9.07 -0.74
C SER A 158 -4.29 -7.79 -0.91
N TRP A 159 -4.79 -7.60 -2.12
CA TRP A 159 -5.77 -6.56 -2.43
C TRP A 159 -7.21 -7.01 -2.10
N ASP A 160 -7.44 -8.31 -2.07
CA ASP A 160 -8.77 -8.91 -1.92
C ASP A 160 -9.27 -8.82 -0.48
N ALA A 161 -9.77 -7.64 -0.12
CA ALA A 161 -10.25 -7.31 1.23
C ALA A 161 -11.79 -7.27 1.34
N TRP A 162 -12.50 -7.66 0.27
CA TRP A 162 -13.96 -7.50 0.18
C TRP A 162 -14.66 -8.78 -0.27
N PRO A 163 -15.91 -8.97 0.14
CA PRO A 163 -16.78 -9.98 -0.44
C PRO A 163 -17.02 -9.73 -1.94
N VAL A 164 -16.98 -10.81 -2.71
CA VAL A 164 -17.34 -10.78 -4.13
C VAL A 164 -18.79 -11.22 -4.29
N GLY A 165 -19.66 -10.28 -4.66
CA GLY A 165 -21.07 -10.56 -4.87
C GLY A 165 -21.88 -10.53 -3.57
N ALA A 166 -22.73 -11.55 -3.36
CA ALA A 166 -23.68 -11.60 -2.25
C ALA A 166 -23.21 -12.45 -1.05
N GLU A 167 -22.04 -13.08 -1.17
CA GLU A 167 -21.48 -13.98 -0.16
C GLU A 167 -20.59 -13.19 0.81
N ASP A 168 -20.55 -13.60 2.07
CA ASP A 168 -19.61 -13.06 3.06
C ASP A 168 -18.16 -13.38 2.66
N ILE A 169 -17.22 -12.50 3.02
CA ILE A 169 -15.80 -12.83 2.87
C ILE A 169 -15.43 -13.90 3.91
N THR A 170 -14.49 -14.77 3.54
CA THR A 170 -13.97 -15.80 4.45
C THR A 170 -12.47 -15.62 4.60
N THR A 171 -11.91 -16.18 5.68
CA THR A 171 -10.45 -16.16 5.93
C THR A 171 -9.68 -17.10 5.01
N SER A 172 -10.34 -17.88 4.14
CA SER A 172 -9.68 -18.91 3.34
C SER A 172 -8.63 -18.35 2.37
N SER A 173 -8.84 -17.15 1.82
CA SER A 173 -7.84 -16.49 0.99
C SER A 173 -6.60 -16.09 1.80
N ASP A 174 -6.81 -15.45 2.95
CA ASP A 174 -5.74 -15.04 3.87
C ASP A 174 -4.92 -16.25 4.35
N GLU A 175 -5.60 -17.35 4.73
CA GLU A 175 -4.97 -18.60 5.14
C GLU A 175 -4.08 -19.19 4.03
N ALA A 176 -4.52 -19.11 2.77
CA ALA A 176 -3.73 -19.56 1.63
C ALA A 176 -2.47 -18.69 1.43
N TRP A 177 -2.59 -17.36 1.57
CA TRP A 177 -1.45 -16.45 1.51
C TRP A 177 -0.47 -16.67 2.66
N ILE A 178 -0.97 -16.82 3.89
CA ILE A 178 -0.17 -17.10 5.09
C ILE A 178 0.59 -18.43 4.91
N ALA A 179 -0.06 -19.47 4.39
CA ALA A 179 0.57 -20.74 4.10
C ALA A 179 1.69 -20.60 3.05
N ALA A 180 1.43 -19.88 1.96
CA ALA A 180 2.43 -19.63 0.91
C ALA A 180 3.65 -18.84 1.41
N LEU A 181 3.44 -17.89 2.33
CA LEU A 181 4.50 -17.05 2.89
C LEU A 181 5.54 -17.80 3.71
N SER A 182 5.29 -19.07 4.07
CA SER A 182 6.26 -19.94 4.74
C SER A 182 6.87 -19.30 6.00
N GLY A 183 6.04 -18.64 6.81
CA GLY A 183 6.44 -17.97 8.05
C GLY A 183 6.85 -16.51 7.92
N LYS A 184 6.85 -15.94 6.70
CA LYS A 184 6.99 -14.48 6.53
C LYS A 184 5.69 -13.74 6.95
N PRO A 185 5.80 -12.49 7.42
CA PRO A 185 4.65 -11.66 7.77
C PRO A 185 3.64 -11.50 6.63
N TYR A 186 2.36 -11.59 7.00
CA TYR A 186 1.24 -11.23 6.14
C TYR A 186 0.57 -9.97 6.70
N MET A 187 0.48 -8.92 5.89
CA MET A 187 -0.27 -7.71 6.23
C MET A 187 -1.71 -7.91 5.75
N MET A 188 -2.54 -8.39 6.65
CA MET A 188 -3.94 -8.71 6.36
C MET A 188 -4.72 -7.43 6.03
N PRO A 189 -5.36 -7.35 4.85
CA PRO A 189 -6.16 -6.18 4.51
C PRO A 189 -7.53 -6.26 5.21
N VAL A 190 -8.09 -5.10 5.54
CA VAL A 190 -9.46 -4.98 6.05
C VAL A 190 -10.10 -3.81 5.33
N SER A 191 -11.34 -3.96 4.88
CA SER A 191 -12.03 -2.88 4.20
C SER A 191 -13.50 -2.78 4.61
N PRO A 192 -14.03 -1.56 4.79
CA PRO A 192 -15.43 -1.37 5.14
C PRO A 192 -16.38 -1.53 3.94
N TRP A 193 -15.94 -1.26 2.71
CA TRP A 193 -16.68 -1.41 1.44
C TRP A 193 -15.80 -0.92 0.28
N PHE A 194 -16.19 -1.20 -0.97
CA PHE A 194 -15.54 -0.65 -2.17
C PHE A 194 -16.56 -0.28 -3.24
N TYR A 195 -16.33 0.86 -3.91
CA TYR A 195 -17.13 1.28 -5.04
C TYR A 195 -16.26 1.96 -6.08
N THR A 196 -16.56 1.69 -7.34
CA THR A 196 -16.07 2.47 -8.47
C THR A 196 -17.17 2.61 -9.50
N ASN A 197 -17.32 3.81 -10.06
CA ASN A 197 -18.14 4.09 -11.22
C ASN A 197 -17.40 5.10 -12.09
N LEU A 198 -16.46 4.56 -12.86
CA LEU A 198 -15.60 5.32 -13.74
C LEU A 198 -15.74 4.75 -15.17
N PRO A 199 -16.79 5.20 -15.90
CA PRO A 199 -17.11 4.70 -17.24
C PRO A 199 -15.95 4.83 -18.24
N GLN A 200 -15.14 5.88 -18.08
CA GLN A 200 -13.97 6.16 -18.92
C GLN A 200 -12.89 5.07 -18.86
N TRP A 201 -12.86 4.27 -17.78
CA TRP A 201 -11.94 3.14 -17.61
C TRP A 201 -12.67 1.79 -17.58
N ASN A 202 -13.96 1.76 -17.97
CA ASN A 202 -14.82 0.58 -17.92
C ASN A 202 -14.85 -0.08 -16.52
N LYS A 203 -14.75 0.72 -15.46
CA LYS A 203 -14.80 0.27 -14.07
C LYS A 203 -16.16 0.61 -13.48
N ASN A 204 -16.95 -0.40 -13.13
CA ASN A 204 -18.22 -0.23 -12.44
C ASN A 204 -18.43 -1.41 -11.47
N TRP A 205 -17.90 -1.28 -10.25
CA TRP A 205 -17.89 -2.35 -9.25
C TRP A 205 -18.45 -1.82 -7.93
N LEU A 206 -19.17 -2.69 -7.24
CA LEU A 206 -19.60 -2.49 -5.86
C LEU A 206 -19.28 -3.77 -5.11
N TRP A 207 -18.45 -3.65 -4.07
CA TRP A 207 -18.25 -4.69 -3.08
C TRP A 207 -18.76 -4.17 -1.73
N ARG A 208 -19.66 -4.97 -1.13
CA ARG A 208 -20.27 -4.60 0.15
C ARG A 208 -19.24 -4.67 1.28
N GLY A 209 -19.53 -4.02 2.40
CA GLY A 209 -18.92 -4.41 3.67
C GLY A 209 -19.58 -5.67 4.22
N ASP A 210 -18.88 -6.41 5.08
CA ASP A 210 -19.46 -7.61 5.72
C ASP A 210 -20.76 -7.26 6.48
N ASP A 211 -20.68 -6.34 7.45
CA ASP A 211 -21.83 -6.00 8.32
C ASP A 211 -22.40 -4.57 8.07
N LEU A 212 -21.88 -3.84 7.09
CA LEU A 212 -22.24 -2.43 6.86
C LEU A 212 -23.56 -2.23 6.10
N TRP A 213 -24.26 -3.32 5.75
CA TRP A 213 -25.52 -3.26 5.01
C TRP A 213 -26.59 -4.25 5.53
N HIS A 214 -27.45 -3.72 6.40
CA HIS A 214 -28.74 -4.22 6.92
C HIS A 214 -28.78 -5.67 7.45
N ASP A 215 -28.72 -5.79 8.79
CA ASP A 215 -29.40 -6.86 9.55
C ASP A 215 -30.92 -6.65 9.60
#